data_AF-A0A3B5KCI8-F1
#
_entry.id   AF-A0A3B5KCI8-F1
#
_cell.length_a   1.000
_cell.length_b   1.000
_cell.length_c   1.000
_cell.angle_alpha   90.00
_cell.angle_beta   90.00
_cell.angle_gamma   90.00
#
_symmetry.space_group_name_H-M   'P 1'
#
loop_
_entity.id
_entity.type
_entity.pdbx_description
1 polymer ?
#
loop_
_entity_poly.entity_id
_entity_poly.type
_entity_poly.pdbx_seq_one_letter_code
_entity_poly.pdbx_strand_id
1 'polypeptide(L)'
;NCQQAFLMRLQKIFAMSGSSSIVAMKKAVQQLRLEAGLNRVKVSQAAADLQRFCIQNAQQDPLLNGMTSSNNPFRPHTVCAFL
;
A
#
# COMPACT_ATOMS: atom_id res chain seq x y z
N ASN A 1 16.37 0.66 7.61
CA ASN A 1 15.06 0.13 7.15
C ASN A 1 15.07 -0.53 5.77
N CYS A 2 15.43 0.14 4.66
CA CYS A 2 15.54 -0.56 3.36
C CYS A 2 16.79 -1.46 3.25
N GLN A 3 17.93 -1.04 3.81
CA GLN A 3 19.12 -1.89 3.95
C GLN A 3 18.86 -3.11 4.84
N GLN A 4 18.03 -2.97 5.89
CA GLN A 4 17.65 -4.10 6.76
C GLN A 4 16.80 -5.13 6.01
N ALA A 5 15.84 -4.67 5.18
CA ALA A 5 15.05 -5.56 4.33
C ALA A 5 15.91 -6.27 3.27
N PHE A 6 16.91 -5.58 2.72
CA PHE A 6 17.88 -6.15 1.80
C PHE A 6 18.76 -7.20 2.49
N LEU A 7 19.28 -6.90 3.69
CA LEU A 7 20.05 -7.84 4.50
C LEU A 7 19.22 -9.06 4.90
N MET A 8 17.96 -8.89 5.31
CA MET A 8 17.07 -10.01 5.63
C MET A 8 16.77 -10.88 4.39
N ARG A 9 16.61 -10.29 3.20
CA ARG A 9 16.44 -11.06 1.95
C ARG A 9 17.71 -11.78 1.52
N LEU A 10 18.88 -11.15 1.66
CA LEU A 10 20.17 -11.80 1.41
C LEU A 10 20.42 -12.96 2.37
N GLN A 11 20.14 -12.78 3.66
CA GLN A 11 20.25 -13.83 4.66
C GLN A 11 19.30 -15.00 4.36
N LYS A 12 18.09 -14.72 3.84
CA LYS A 12 17.13 -15.76 3.43
C LYS A 12 17.60 -16.57 2.23
N ILE A 13 18.34 -15.97 1.30
CA ILE A 13 18.99 -16.70 0.18
C ILE A 13 20.10 -17.61 0.69
N PHE A 14 20.91 -17.13 1.65
CA PHE A 14 21.98 -17.93 2.26
C PHE A 14 21.43 -19.04 3.17
N ALA A 15 20.23 -18.89 3.73
CA ALA A 15 19.56 -19.92 4.52
C ALA A 15 18.86 -21.02 3.68
N MET A 16 18.66 -20.80 2.38
CA MET A 16 18.08 -21.80 1.46
C MET A 16 19.10 -22.83 0.95
N SER A 17 20.19 -23.07 1.67
CA SER A 17 21.26 -24.03 1.32
C SER A 17 20.86 -25.52 1.41
N GLY A 18 19.56 -25.85 1.39
CA GLY A 18 19.07 -27.21 1.21
C GLY A 18 18.94 -27.57 -0.26
N SER A 19 19.95 -28.24 -0.81
CA SER A 19 19.99 -29.00 -2.08
C SER A 19 18.80 -28.88 -3.06
N SER A 20 18.58 -27.73 -3.72
CA SER A 20 17.56 -27.61 -4.79
C SER A 20 17.90 -26.55 -5.84
N SER A 21 18.77 -26.94 -6.77
CA SER A 21 19.05 -26.33 -8.09
C SER A 21 19.78 -24.97 -8.12
N ILE A 22 21.01 -24.99 -8.65
CA ILE A 22 21.80 -23.80 -9.02
C ILE A 22 21.00 -22.85 -9.93
N VAL A 23 20.06 -23.39 -10.71
CA VAL A 23 19.13 -22.62 -11.57
C VAL A 23 18.22 -21.71 -10.75
N ALA A 24 17.66 -22.20 -9.63
CA ALA A 24 16.84 -21.37 -8.74
C ALA A 24 17.67 -20.24 -8.11
N MET A 25 18.91 -20.53 -7.69
CA MET A 25 19.81 -19.51 -7.16
C MET A 25 20.15 -18.42 -8.20
N LYS A 26 20.43 -18.81 -9.45
CA LYS A 26 20.68 -17.86 -10.54
C LYS A 26 19.47 -16.95 -10.80
N LYS A 27 18.25 -17.51 -10.82
CA LYS A 27 17.01 -16.73 -10.95
C LYS A 27 16.83 -15.75 -9.79
N ALA A 28 17.08 -16.18 -8.56
CA ALA A 28 16.99 -15.32 -7.39
C ALA A 28 17.99 -14.14 -7.45
N VAL A 29 19.23 -14.38 -7.88
CA VAL A 29 20.23 -13.32 -8.05
C VAL A 29 19.82 -12.32 -9.14
N GLN A 30 19.28 -12.80 -10.26
CA GLN A 30 18.77 -11.92 -11.31
C GLN A 30 17.63 -11.03 -10.80
N GLN A 31 16.68 -11.60 -10.04
CA GLN A 31 15.59 -10.85 -9.43
C GLN A 31 16.09 -9.77 -8.46
N LEU A 32 17.06 -10.11 -7.62
CA LEU A 32 17.64 -9.14 -6.68
C LEU A 32 18.36 -7.99 -7.38
N ARG A 33 19.06 -8.26 -8.49
CA ARG A 33 19.72 -7.20 -9.27
C ARG A 33 18.70 -6.21 -9.83
N LEU A 34 17.56 -6.70 -10.32
CA LEU A 34 16.46 -5.87 -10.76
C LEU A 34 15.89 -5.02 -9.62
N GLU A 35 15.59 -5.64 -8.47
CA GLU A 35 15.06 -4.93 -7.28
C GLU A 35 16.05 -3.94 -6.67
N ALA A 36 17.35 -4.22 -6.76
CA ALA A 36 18.40 -3.30 -6.31
C ALA A 36 18.44 -2.04 -7.19
N GLY A 37 18.24 -2.20 -8.50
CA GLY A 37 18.20 -1.10 -9.49
C GLY A 37 16.95 -0.22 -9.44
N LEU A 38 15.96 -0.54 -8.59
CA LEU A 38 14.76 0.30 -8.44
C LEU A 38 15.08 1.61 -7.72
N ASN A 39 14.66 2.72 -8.31
CA ASN A 39 14.73 4.04 -7.71
C ASN A 39 13.71 4.14 -6.55
N ARG A 40 14.22 4.34 -5.34
CA ARG A 40 13.40 4.46 -4.13
C ARG A 40 13.21 5.92 -3.77
N VAL A 41 12.00 6.28 -3.38
CA VAL A 41 11.69 7.59 -2.79
C VAL A 41 11.88 7.55 -1.27
N LYS A 42 12.17 8.71 -0.66
CA LYS A 42 12.27 8.81 0.80
C LYS A 42 10.91 8.52 1.43
N VAL A 43 10.91 7.76 2.53
CA VAL A 43 9.67 7.46 3.27
C VAL A 43 8.98 8.74 3.73
N SER A 44 9.74 9.75 4.16
CA SER A 44 9.20 11.05 4.53
C SER A 44 8.49 11.76 3.37
N GLN A 45 9.04 11.65 2.15
CA GLN A 45 8.43 12.23 0.95
C GLN A 45 7.13 11.50 0.61
N ALA A 46 7.18 10.16 0.55
CA ALA A 46 6.00 9.35 0.28
C ALA A 46 4.88 9.59 1.31
N ALA A 47 5.23 9.73 2.60
CA ALA A 47 4.27 10.03 3.65
C ALA A 47 3.62 11.42 3.47
N ALA A 48 4.41 12.44 3.11
CA ALA A 48 3.89 13.78 2.84
C ALA A 48 2.96 13.79 1.62
N ASP A 49 3.30 13.06 0.56
CA ASP A 49 2.48 12.97 -0.65
C ASP A 49 1.14 12.26 -0.37
N LEU A 50 1.16 11.16 0.39
CA LEU A 50 -0.05 10.48 0.84
C LEU A 50 -0.92 11.39 1.72
N GLN A 51 -0.31 12.12 2.67
CA GLN A 51 -1.04 13.05 3.52
C GLN A 51 -1.72 14.15 2.70
N ARG A 52 -1.00 14.75 1.74
CA ARG A 52 -1.56 15.78 0.86
C ARG A 52 -2.75 15.26 0.07
N PHE A 53 -2.62 14.06 -0.50
CA PHE A 53 -3.70 13.41 -1.23
C PHE A 53 -4.93 13.22 -0.32
N CYS A 54 -4.75 12.70 0.89
CA CYS A 54 -5.85 12.54 1.84
C CYS A 54 -6.52 13.87 2.18
N ILE A 55 -5.77 14.93 2.47
CA ILE A 55 -6.35 16.25 2.82
C ILE A 55 -7.15 16.85 1.66
N GLN A 56 -6.61 16.76 0.43
CA GLN A 56 -7.29 17.28 -0.75
C GLN A 56 -8.61 16.56 -1.03
N ASN A 57 -8.65 15.24 -0.83
CA ASN A 57 -9.83 14.43 -1.12
C ASN A 57 -10.77 14.27 0.09
N ALA A 58 -10.33 14.64 1.30
CA ALA A 58 -11.15 14.54 2.51
C ALA A 58 -12.47 15.31 2.39
N GLN A 59 -12.49 16.42 1.64
CA GLN A 59 -13.70 17.21 1.45
C GLN A 59 -14.75 16.51 0.58
N GLN A 60 -14.31 15.60 -0.29
CA GLN A 60 -15.17 14.81 -1.17
C GLN A 60 -15.51 13.46 -0.56
N ASP A 61 -14.86 13.08 0.54
CA ASP A 61 -15.14 11.84 1.26
C ASP A 61 -16.41 12.02 2.10
N PRO A 62 -17.53 11.41 1.71
CA PRO A 62 -18.79 11.59 2.41
C PRO A 62 -18.81 10.92 3.78
N LEU A 63 -17.86 10.03 4.07
CA LEU A 63 -17.69 9.41 5.39
C LEU A 63 -16.98 10.32 6.38
N LEU A 64 -16.13 11.23 5.88
CA LEU A 64 -15.43 12.20 6.72
C LEU A 64 -16.25 13.47 6.94
N ASN A 65 -16.90 13.98 5.88
CA ASN A 65 -17.66 15.23 5.94
C ASN A 65 -19.15 15.03 6.30
N GLY A 66 -19.62 13.78 6.28
CA GLY A 66 -21.05 13.48 6.40
C GLY A 66 -21.81 13.83 5.11
N MET A 67 -22.87 13.08 4.83
CA MET A 67 -23.80 13.42 3.76
C MET A 67 -24.97 14.20 4.31
N THR A 68 -25.36 15.27 3.62
CA THR A 68 -26.71 15.82 3.82
C THR A 68 -27.73 14.75 3.48
N SER A 69 -28.84 14.82 4.21
CA SER A 69 -29.89 13.82 4.19
C SER A 69 -30.47 13.60 2.76
N SER A 70 -30.41 14.60 1.87
CA SER A 70 -30.79 14.54 0.45
C SER A 70 -29.81 13.80 -0.47
N ASN A 71 -28.54 13.68 -0.08
CA ASN A 71 -27.47 13.12 -0.90
C ASN A 71 -27.07 11.71 -0.46
N ASN A 72 -27.67 11.20 0.62
CA ASN A 72 -27.44 9.84 1.14
C ASN A 72 -28.33 8.80 0.41
N PRO A 73 -27.75 7.89 -0.40
CA PRO A 73 -28.52 6.86 -1.10
C PRO A 73 -29.09 5.78 -0.16
N PHE A 74 -28.63 5.69 1.08
CA PHE A 74 -29.13 4.74 2.09
C PHE A 74 -30.23 5.35 2.98
N ARG A 75 -30.78 6.51 2.61
CA ARG A 75 -31.84 7.13 3.39
C ARG A 75 -33.09 6.21 3.43
N PRO A 76 -33.64 5.91 4.62
CA PRO A 76 -34.97 5.30 4.72
C PRO A 76 -36.03 6.23 4.13
N HIS A 77 -36.92 5.70 3.28
CA HIS A 77 -38.09 6.46 2.84
C HIS A 77 -38.95 6.80 4.06
N THR A 78 -39.12 8.09 4.34
CA THR A 78 -40.13 8.54 5.30
C THR A 78 -41.49 8.25 4.69
N VAL A 79 -42.13 7.13 5.09
CA VAL A 79 -43.57 6.99 4.85
C VAL A 79 -44.25 8.11 5.63
N CYS A 80 -44.95 8.98 4.90
CA CYS A 80 -45.70 10.06 5.51
C CYS A 80 -46.85 9.42 6.31
N ALA A 81 -46.68 9.26 7.62
CA ALA A 81 -47.79 8.91 8.49
C ALA A 81 -48.62 10.18 8.68
N PHE A 82 -49.74 10.26 7.97
CA PHE A 82 -50.80 11.22 8.26
C PHE A 82 -51.42 10.77 9.60
N LEU A 83 -51.20 11.55 10.66
CA LEU A 83 -51.98 11.46 11.91
C LEU A 83 -53.20 12.37 11.80
#